data_AF-C5I4W8-F1
#
_entry.id   AF-C5I4W8-F1
#
_cell.length_a   1.000
_cell.length_b   1.000
_cell.length_c   1.000
_cell.angle_alpha   90.00
_cell.angle_beta   90.00
_cell.angle_gamma   90.00
#
_symmetry.space_group_name_H-M   'P 1'
#
loop_
_entity.id
_entity.type
_entity.pdbx_description
1 polymer ?
#
loop_
_entity_poly.entity_id
_entity_poly.type
_entity_poly.pdbx_seq_one_letter_code
_entity_poly.pdbx_strand_id
1 'polypeptide(L)'
;KVAEAKAKLEEAEKKVTEAKQKVDAEHAEEVAPQVKIAELENQVHKLEQKLKEIDESDSEDYVKEGLRAPLQSELDTKKAKLLKLEELSGKIEELDAEIAELEVQLKDAEGNNNVEAYFKEGLEKTTAEKKAELEKAEADLKKAVDEPEKPAEESENPAPAPKPAPAPAPKPEQPAPAPAPKPEKSADQQAEEDYARRSEEEYNRLPQQQPPKAEKPAPAPKP
;
A
#
# COMPACT_ATOMS: atom_id res chain seq x y z
N LYS A 1 51.50 -14.13 -29.61
CA LYS A 1 50.12 -14.65 -29.86
C LYS A 1 49.63 -15.55 -28.71
N VAL A 2 50.34 -16.61 -28.31
CA VAL A 2 49.89 -17.51 -27.20
C VAL A 2 49.87 -16.83 -25.82
N ALA A 3 50.90 -16.04 -25.48
CA ALA A 3 50.95 -15.32 -24.19
C ALA A 3 49.85 -14.26 -24.04
N GLU A 4 49.52 -13.56 -25.14
CA GLU A 4 48.46 -12.56 -25.17
C GLU A 4 47.06 -13.18 -25.07
N ALA A 5 46.86 -14.36 -25.68
CA ALA A 5 45.63 -15.13 -25.53
C ALA A 5 45.46 -15.67 -24.10
N LYS A 6 46.55 -16.07 -23.44
CA LYS A 6 46.53 -16.54 -22.05
C LYS A 6 46.20 -15.41 -21.06
N ALA A 7 46.77 -14.23 -21.27
CA ALA A 7 46.46 -13.04 -20.46
C ALA A 7 45.00 -12.59 -20.63
N LYS A 8 44.46 -12.62 -21.85
CA LYS A 8 43.05 -12.31 -22.12
C LYS A 8 42.08 -13.33 -21.50
N LEU A 9 42.47 -14.60 -21.43
CA LEU A 9 41.66 -15.65 -20.80
C LEU A 9 41.64 -15.51 -19.28
N GLU A 10 42.77 -15.19 -18.65
CA GLU A 10 42.86 -14.91 -17.21
C GLU A 10 42.06 -13.65 -16.80
N GLU A 11 42.09 -12.61 -17.63
CA GLU A 11 41.26 -11.41 -17.42
C GLU A 11 39.76 -11.71 -17.56
N ALA A 12 39.38 -12.55 -18.52
CA ALA A 12 38.01 -12.97 -18.71
C ALA A 12 37.51 -13.85 -17.54
N GLU A 13 38.34 -14.78 -17.05
CA GLU A 13 38.01 -15.60 -15.87
C GLU A 13 37.79 -14.74 -14.63
N LYS A 14 38.66 -13.75 -14.40
CA LYS A 14 38.53 -12.83 -13.27
C LYS A 14 37.25 -12.00 -13.35
N LYS A 15 36.90 -11.50 -14.55
CA LYS A 15 35.65 -10.76 -14.79
C LYS A 15 34.41 -11.63 -14.56
N VAL A 16 34.45 -12.90 -14.96
CA VAL A 16 33.34 -13.83 -14.72
C VAL A 16 33.18 -14.12 -13.22
N THR A 17 34.27 -14.29 -12.48
CA THR A 17 34.20 -14.49 -11.02
C THR A 17 33.71 -13.24 -10.27
N GLU A 18 34.11 -12.04 -10.70
CA GLU A 18 33.64 -10.78 -10.11
C GLU A 18 32.15 -10.56 -10.41
N ALA A 19 31.72 -10.81 -11.65
CA ALA A 19 30.31 -10.74 -12.02
C ALA A 19 29.47 -11.75 -11.22
N LYS A 20 29.97 -12.97 -11.00
CA LYS A 20 29.27 -14.00 -10.22
C LYS A 20 29.12 -13.61 -8.75
N GLN A 21 30.18 -13.07 -8.13
CA GLN A 21 30.10 -12.53 -6.77
C GLN A 21 29.14 -11.36 -6.62
N LYS A 22 29.05 -10.47 -7.64
CA LYS A 22 28.10 -9.36 -7.61
C LYS A 22 26.66 -9.84 -7.68
N VAL A 23 26.34 -10.79 -8.55
CA VAL A 23 25.00 -11.39 -8.64
C VAL A 23 24.63 -12.12 -7.34
N ASP A 24 25.57 -12.87 -6.76
CA ASP A 24 25.33 -13.56 -5.48
C ASP A 24 25.09 -12.55 -4.33
N ALA A 25 25.77 -11.40 -4.33
CA ALA A 25 25.58 -10.36 -3.33
C ALA A 25 24.28 -9.57 -3.53
N GLU A 26 23.92 -9.28 -4.77
CA GLU A 26 22.67 -8.58 -5.14
C GLU A 26 21.45 -9.44 -4.79
N HIS A 27 21.50 -10.74 -5.09
CA HIS A 27 20.44 -11.67 -4.72
C HIS A 27 20.34 -11.87 -3.20
N ALA A 28 21.47 -11.85 -2.48
CA ALA A 28 21.46 -11.86 -1.01
C ALA A 28 20.87 -10.58 -0.41
N GLU A 29 21.04 -9.44 -1.08
CA GLU A 29 20.46 -8.16 -0.68
C GLU A 29 18.94 -8.09 -0.92
N GLU A 30 18.46 -8.66 -2.03
CA GLU A 30 17.04 -8.78 -2.38
C GLU A 30 16.29 -9.75 -1.48
N VAL A 31 16.89 -10.91 -1.17
CA VAL A 31 16.27 -11.95 -0.33
C VAL A 31 16.32 -11.58 1.17
N ALA A 32 17.22 -10.69 1.58
CA ALA A 32 17.40 -10.32 2.98
C ALA A 32 16.14 -9.69 3.63
N PRO A 33 15.43 -8.72 3.01
CA PRO A 33 14.15 -8.22 3.51
C PRO A 33 13.11 -9.31 3.72
N GLN A 34 12.92 -10.18 2.73
CA GLN A 34 11.91 -11.25 2.75
C GLN A 34 12.18 -12.27 3.86
N VAL A 35 13.45 -12.66 4.05
CA VAL A 35 13.86 -13.57 5.14
C VAL A 35 13.56 -12.96 6.51
N LYS A 36 13.82 -11.66 6.70
CA LYS A 36 13.55 -10.97 7.97
C LYS A 36 12.06 -10.77 8.22
N ILE A 37 11.25 -10.57 7.17
CA ILE A 37 9.79 -10.56 7.27
C ILE A 37 9.29 -11.94 7.72
N ALA A 38 9.73 -13.02 7.08
CA ALA A 38 9.37 -14.38 7.46
C ALA A 38 9.84 -14.74 8.89
N GLU A 39 10.99 -14.23 9.32
CA GLU A 39 11.44 -14.38 10.71
C GLU A 39 10.50 -13.66 11.68
N LEU A 40 10.07 -12.44 11.36
CA LEU A 40 9.13 -11.67 12.17
C LEU A 40 7.75 -12.35 12.26
N GLU A 41 7.23 -12.88 11.15
CA GLU A 41 6.01 -13.71 11.11
C GLU A 41 6.12 -14.91 12.05
N ASN A 42 7.27 -15.59 12.04
CA ASN A 42 7.51 -16.72 12.92
C ASN A 42 7.53 -16.32 14.41
N GLN A 43 8.10 -15.15 14.73
CA GLN A 43 8.09 -14.61 16.08
C GLN A 43 6.67 -14.25 16.55
N VAL A 44 5.87 -13.61 15.68
CA VAL A 44 4.45 -13.34 15.92
C VAL A 44 3.70 -14.63 16.23
N HIS A 45 3.86 -15.66 15.39
CA HIS A 45 3.19 -16.95 15.58
C HIS A 45 3.57 -17.64 16.90
N LYS A 46 4.85 -17.60 17.28
CA LYS A 46 5.33 -18.13 18.56
C LYS A 46 4.73 -17.40 19.76
N LEU A 47 4.58 -16.07 19.68
CA LEU A 47 3.97 -15.27 20.74
C LEU A 47 2.47 -15.56 20.86
N GLU A 48 1.76 -15.68 19.74
CA GLU A 48 0.35 -16.10 19.73
C GLU A 48 0.16 -17.46 20.39
N GLN A 49 1.04 -18.42 20.08
CA GLN A 49 1.01 -19.74 20.70
C GLN A 49 1.26 -19.67 22.21
N LYS A 50 2.27 -18.92 22.65
CA LYS A 50 2.57 -18.74 24.09
C LYS A 50 1.41 -18.08 24.84
N LEU A 51 0.76 -17.08 24.25
CA LEU A 51 -0.41 -16.43 24.83
C LEU A 51 -1.57 -17.41 24.97
N LYS A 52 -1.80 -18.24 23.94
CA LYS A 52 -2.78 -19.32 24.00
C LYS A 52 -2.47 -20.35 25.10
N GLU A 53 -1.21 -20.77 25.22
CA GLU A 53 -0.76 -21.68 26.28
C GLU A 53 -0.96 -21.08 27.69
N ILE A 54 -0.74 -19.77 27.85
CA ILE A 54 -1.02 -19.07 29.12
C ILE A 54 -2.52 -19.07 29.43
N ASP A 55 -3.35 -18.75 28.44
CA ASP A 55 -4.82 -18.72 28.57
C ASP A 55 -5.35 -20.12 28.96
N GLU A 56 -4.81 -21.18 28.37
CA GLU A 56 -5.16 -22.59 28.63
C GLU A 56 -4.53 -23.19 29.90
N SER A 57 -3.55 -22.52 30.52
CA SER A 57 -2.88 -23.06 31.72
C SER A 57 -3.81 -23.12 32.95
N ASP A 58 -3.53 -24.03 33.89
CA ASP A 58 -4.25 -24.09 35.17
C ASP A 58 -3.75 -23.06 36.20
N SER A 59 -2.94 -22.09 35.77
CA SER A 59 -2.37 -21.04 36.64
C SER A 59 -3.46 -20.10 37.17
N GLU A 60 -3.23 -19.49 38.33
CA GLU A 60 -4.15 -18.47 38.87
C GLU A 60 -4.22 -17.24 37.95
N ASP A 61 -5.39 -16.60 37.86
CA ASP A 61 -5.64 -15.51 36.90
C ASP A 61 -4.66 -14.34 37.03
N TYR A 62 -4.24 -13.98 38.25
CA TYR A 62 -3.27 -12.91 38.45
C TYR A 62 -1.85 -13.27 37.96
N VAL A 63 -1.50 -14.56 37.98
CA VAL A 63 -0.23 -15.07 37.44
C VAL A 63 -0.29 -15.08 35.92
N LYS A 64 -1.42 -15.51 35.35
CA LYS A 64 -1.66 -15.44 33.90
C LYS A 64 -1.54 -14.01 33.39
N GLU A 65 -2.25 -13.07 34.00
CA GLU A 65 -2.30 -11.68 33.54
C GLU A 65 -0.90 -11.03 33.60
N GLY A 66 -0.12 -11.30 34.65
CA GLY A 66 1.25 -10.80 34.79
C GLY A 66 2.22 -11.28 33.71
N LEU A 67 1.97 -12.45 33.11
CA LEU A 67 2.75 -12.99 31.99
C LEU A 67 2.15 -12.60 30.62
N ARG A 68 0.83 -12.51 30.55
CA ARG A 68 0.06 -12.20 29.33
C ARG A 68 0.29 -10.77 28.88
N ALA A 69 0.17 -9.79 29.78
CA ALA A 69 0.31 -8.38 29.45
C ALA A 69 1.64 -8.02 28.73
N PRO A 70 2.83 -8.43 29.21
CA PRO A 70 4.08 -8.13 28.52
C PRO A 70 4.20 -8.84 27.16
N LEU A 71 3.76 -10.11 27.05
CA LEU A 71 3.80 -10.85 25.78
C LEU A 71 2.79 -10.31 24.76
N GLN A 72 1.63 -9.83 25.21
CA GLN A 72 0.65 -9.17 24.35
C GLN A 72 1.21 -7.85 23.81
N SER A 73 1.86 -7.03 24.65
CA SER A 73 2.50 -5.79 24.21
C SER A 73 3.62 -6.04 23.20
N GLU A 74 4.40 -7.12 23.37
CA GLU A 74 5.41 -7.52 22.39
C GLU A 74 4.77 -7.99 21.08
N LEU A 75 3.70 -8.80 21.17
CA LEU A 75 2.94 -9.28 20.00
C LEU A 75 2.38 -8.11 19.19
N ASP A 76 1.76 -7.13 19.84
CA ASP A 76 1.16 -5.97 19.19
C ASP A 76 2.22 -5.13 18.48
N THR A 77 3.40 -4.95 19.10
CA THR A 77 4.53 -4.24 18.50
C THR A 77 5.04 -4.96 17.25
N LYS A 78 5.21 -6.29 17.32
CA LYS A 78 5.66 -7.10 16.19
C LYS A 78 4.63 -7.15 15.07
N LYS A 79 3.35 -7.30 15.38
CA LYS A 79 2.25 -7.23 14.40
C LYS A 79 2.18 -5.88 13.71
N ALA A 80 2.33 -4.78 14.45
CA ALA A 80 2.35 -3.45 13.86
C ALA A 80 3.54 -3.25 12.91
N LYS A 81 4.72 -3.78 13.26
CA LYS A 81 5.87 -3.79 12.34
C LYS A 81 5.60 -4.65 11.12
N LEU A 82 5.08 -5.88 11.30
CA LEU A 82 4.78 -6.80 10.22
C LEU A 82 3.79 -6.20 9.20
N LEU A 83 2.70 -5.58 9.68
CA LEU A 83 1.71 -4.92 8.82
C LEU A 83 2.33 -3.82 7.95
N LYS A 84 3.25 -3.01 8.50
CA LYS A 84 3.97 -1.98 7.72
C LYS A 84 4.86 -2.59 6.64
N LEU A 85 5.49 -3.72 6.93
CA LEU A 85 6.34 -4.44 5.98
C LEU A 85 5.51 -5.08 4.86
N GLU A 86 4.37 -5.68 5.19
CA GLU A 86 3.40 -6.21 4.23
C GLU A 86 2.85 -5.11 3.30
N GLU A 87 2.51 -3.95 3.84
CA GLU A 87 2.04 -2.80 3.04
C GLU A 87 3.11 -2.31 2.05
N LEU A 88 4.36 -2.19 2.50
CA LEU A 88 5.47 -1.81 1.63
C LEU A 88 5.75 -2.87 0.56
N SER A 89 5.74 -4.16 0.93
CA SER A 89 5.91 -5.27 0.00
C SER A 89 4.81 -5.29 -1.06
N GLY A 90 3.54 -5.12 -0.66
CA GLY A 90 2.42 -5.06 -1.58
C GLY A 90 2.51 -3.87 -2.55
N LYS A 91 3.00 -2.71 -2.08
CA LYS A 91 3.24 -1.55 -2.94
C LYS A 91 4.33 -1.81 -3.97
N ILE A 92 5.39 -2.52 -3.61
CA ILE A 92 6.47 -2.91 -4.54
C ILE A 92 5.89 -3.82 -5.63
N GLU A 93 5.11 -4.84 -5.25
CA GLU A 93 4.46 -5.75 -6.21
C GLU A 93 3.52 -5.01 -7.18
N GLU A 94 2.76 -4.02 -6.69
CA GLU A 94 1.89 -3.19 -7.53
C GLU A 94 2.70 -2.34 -8.53
N LEU A 95 3.79 -1.71 -8.07
CA LEU A 95 4.67 -0.90 -8.92
C LEU A 95 5.37 -1.75 -9.98
N ASP A 96 5.86 -2.94 -9.62
CA ASP A 96 6.47 -3.88 -10.57
C ASP A 96 5.49 -4.30 -11.67
N ALA A 97 4.24 -4.57 -11.31
CA ALA A 97 3.19 -4.91 -12.28
C ALA A 97 2.90 -3.74 -13.24
N GLU A 98 2.78 -2.51 -12.72
CA GLU A 98 2.54 -1.30 -13.52
C GLU A 98 3.74 -1.00 -14.46
N ILE A 99 4.97 -1.14 -13.97
CA ILE A 99 6.18 -1.00 -14.79
C ILE A 99 6.19 -2.04 -15.91
N ALA A 100 5.88 -3.30 -15.61
CA ALA A 100 5.84 -4.36 -16.62
C ALA A 100 4.79 -4.07 -17.70
N GLU A 101 3.61 -3.55 -17.34
CA GLU A 101 2.60 -3.13 -18.32
C GLU A 101 3.09 -1.98 -19.20
N LEU A 102 3.70 -0.95 -18.60
CA LEU A 102 4.25 0.20 -19.34
C LEU A 102 5.37 -0.22 -20.29
N GLU A 103 6.25 -1.14 -19.88
CA GLU A 103 7.32 -1.69 -20.73
C GLU A 103 6.77 -2.48 -21.93
N VAL A 104 5.67 -3.23 -21.74
CA VAL A 104 4.96 -3.90 -22.84
C VAL A 104 4.37 -2.86 -23.81
N GLN A 105 3.72 -1.81 -23.29
CA GLN A 105 3.17 -0.73 -24.13
C GLN A 105 4.27 0.02 -24.90
N LEU A 106 5.42 0.26 -24.29
CA LEU A 106 6.58 0.86 -24.95
C LEU A 106 7.07 -0.01 -26.10
N LYS A 107 7.21 -1.31 -25.88
CA LYS A 107 7.65 -2.26 -26.91
C LYS A 107 6.68 -2.34 -28.09
N ASP A 108 5.38 -2.33 -27.82
CA ASP A 108 4.35 -2.30 -28.86
C ASP A 108 4.37 -0.97 -29.63
N ALA A 109 4.63 0.15 -28.94
CA ALA A 109 4.78 1.45 -29.56
C ALA A 109 6.05 1.53 -30.43
N GLU A 110 7.18 0.99 -29.98
CA GLU A 110 8.42 0.90 -30.75
C GLU A 110 8.24 0.14 -32.07
N GLY A 111 7.53 -0.99 -32.03
CA GLY A 111 7.19 -1.79 -33.22
C GLY A 111 6.16 -1.15 -34.16
N ASN A 112 5.47 -0.08 -33.72
CA ASN A 112 4.43 0.59 -34.49
C ASN A 112 4.88 1.97 -34.98
N ASN A 113 5.14 2.09 -36.28
CA ASN A 113 5.54 3.34 -36.93
C ASN A 113 4.46 4.43 -36.96
N ASN A 114 3.21 4.10 -36.60
CA ASN A 114 2.09 5.05 -36.57
C ASN A 114 1.88 5.67 -35.17
N VAL A 115 2.69 5.29 -34.18
CA VAL A 115 2.65 5.89 -32.85
C VAL A 115 3.55 7.11 -32.83
N GLU A 116 2.99 8.25 -32.44
CA GLU A 116 3.70 9.51 -32.41
C GLU A 116 4.81 9.53 -31.36
N ALA A 117 5.92 10.21 -31.68
CA ALA A 117 7.09 10.28 -30.82
C ALA A 117 6.78 10.81 -29.41
N TYR A 118 5.85 11.77 -29.29
CA TYR A 118 5.45 12.31 -27.99
C TYR A 118 4.76 11.27 -27.09
N PHE A 119 4.09 10.27 -27.68
CA PHE A 119 3.45 9.20 -26.92
C PHE A 119 4.49 8.22 -26.37
N LYS A 120 5.51 7.89 -27.17
CA LYS A 120 6.65 7.07 -26.73
C LYS A 120 7.41 7.76 -25.60
N GLU A 121 7.75 9.04 -25.79
CA GLU A 121 8.42 9.86 -24.77
C GLU A 121 7.60 9.95 -23.47
N GLY A 122 6.26 10.07 -23.58
CA GLY A 122 5.37 10.07 -22.43
C GLY A 122 5.39 8.76 -21.65
N LEU A 123 5.36 7.62 -22.35
CA LEU A 123 5.46 6.30 -21.74
C LEU A 123 6.84 6.08 -21.11
N GLU A 124 7.93 6.47 -21.78
CA GLU A 124 9.30 6.38 -21.25
C GLU A 124 9.43 7.19 -19.95
N LYS A 125 8.92 8.43 -19.95
CA LYS A 125 8.91 9.29 -18.76
C LYS A 125 8.11 8.68 -17.61
N THR A 126 6.94 8.13 -17.90
CA THR A 126 6.07 7.51 -16.87
C THR A 126 6.74 6.26 -16.30
N THR A 127 7.34 5.42 -17.15
CA THR A 127 8.08 4.23 -16.74
C THR A 127 9.27 4.60 -15.85
N ALA A 128 10.01 5.65 -16.21
CA ALA A 128 11.13 6.14 -15.42
C ALA A 128 10.69 6.68 -14.04
N GLU A 129 9.57 7.42 -13.99
CA GLU A 129 9.01 7.91 -12.73
C GLU A 129 8.58 6.75 -11.81
N LYS A 130 7.93 5.73 -12.36
CA LYS A 130 7.51 4.54 -11.60
C LYS A 130 8.68 3.71 -11.10
N LYS A 131 9.73 3.54 -11.91
CA LYS A 131 10.99 2.90 -11.48
C LYS A 131 11.66 3.64 -10.31
N ALA A 132 11.63 4.98 -10.32
CA ALA A 132 12.15 5.76 -9.20
C ALA A 132 11.29 5.62 -7.94
N GLU A 133 9.97 5.46 -8.09
CA GLU A 133 9.07 5.16 -6.96
C GLU A 133 9.31 3.76 -6.39
N LEU A 134 9.55 2.76 -7.25
CA LEU A 134 9.91 1.39 -6.88
C LEU A 134 11.20 1.37 -6.07
N GLU A 135 12.28 1.99 -6.57
CA GLU A 135 13.58 2.05 -5.88
C GLU A 135 13.45 2.67 -4.48
N LYS A 136 12.61 3.71 -4.35
CA LYS A 136 12.31 4.32 -3.06
C LYS A 136 11.54 3.38 -2.13
N ALA A 137 10.54 2.67 -2.65
CA ALA A 137 9.75 1.71 -1.86
C ALA A 137 10.61 0.54 -1.37
N GLU A 138 11.50 0.01 -2.22
CA GLU A 138 12.47 -1.03 -1.85
C GLU A 138 13.45 -0.54 -0.77
N ALA A 139 13.95 0.69 -0.89
CA ALA A 139 14.81 1.29 0.12
C ALA A 139 14.08 1.50 1.46
N ASP A 140 12.82 1.93 1.41
CA ASP A 140 11.97 2.09 2.59
C ASP A 140 11.68 0.72 3.24
N LEU A 141 11.42 -0.33 2.45
CA LEU A 141 11.26 -1.70 2.95
C LEU A 141 12.53 -2.18 3.65
N LYS A 142 13.70 -2.05 3.01
CA LYS A 142 14.99 -2.45 3.58
C LYS A 142 15.25 -1.76 4.91
N LYS A 143 14.98 -0.45 4.97
CA LYS A 143 15.11 0.35 6.19
C LYS A 143 14.12 -0.06 7.27
N ALA A 144 12.85 -0.28 6.93
CA ALA A 144 11.81 -0.67 7.88
C ALA A 144 12.09 -2.05 8.49
N VAL A 145 12.65 -2.96 7.69
CA VAL A 145 13.08 -4.28 8.15
C VAL A 145 14.22 -4.16 9.17
N ASP A 146 15.22 -3.31 8.90
CA ASP A 146 16.37 -3.06 9.77
C ASP A 146 16.08 -2.13 10.97
N GLU A 147 14.92 -1.48 11.00
CA GLU A 147 14.57 -0.57 12.07
C GLU A 147 14.36 -1.34 13.39
N PRO A 148 15.04 -0.96 14.49
CA PRO A 148 14.85 -1.62 15.77
C PRO A 148 13.40 -1.45 16.25
N GLU A 149 12.89 -2.48 16.93
CA GLU A 149 11.56 -2.48 17.56
C GLU A 149 11.56 -1.47 18.71
N LYS A 150 11.33 -0.20 18.41
CA LYS A 150 11.04 0.80 19.45
C LYS A 150 9.61 0.57 19.94
N PRO A 151 9.36 0.62 21.26
CA PRO A 151 8.02 0.83 21.77
C PRO A 151 7.47 2.08 21.09
N ALA A 152 6.23 2.00 20.60
CA ALA A 152 5.60 3.04 19.79
C ALA A 152 5.64 4.42 20.46
N GLU A 153 6.69 5.20 20.20
CA GLU A 153 6.57 6.64 20.07
C GLU A 153 6.05 6.88 18.66
N GLU A 154 4.81 7.35 18.60
CA GLU A 154 4.21 8.19 17.58
C GLU A 154 5.22 8.71 16.55
N SER A 155 5.53 7.89 15.54
CA SER A 155 6.17 8.42 14.34
C SER A 155 5.06 9.09 13.56
N GLU A 156 4.87 10.36 13.90
CA GLU A 156 4.05 11.32 13.19
C GLU A 156 4.23 11.18 11.67
N ASN A 157 3.09 11.21 10.98
CA ASN A 157 2.93 11.39 9.54
C ASN A 157 3.62 10.38 8.62
N PRO A 158 2.87 9.53 7.89
CA PRO A 158 3.36 9.11 6.58
C PRO A 158 3.71 10.39 5.81
N ALA A 159 4.93 10.45 5.25
CA ALA A 159 5.28 11.53 4.34
C ALA A 159 4.12 11.71 3.34
N PRO A 160 3.65 12.95 3.09
CA PRO A 160 2.52 13.15 2.19
C PRO A 160 2.84 12.44 0.88
N ALA A 161 2.00 11.47 0.53
CA ALA A 161 2.08 10.81 -0.76
C ALA A 161 2.23 11.91 -1.82
N PRO A 162 3.22 11.81 -2.73
CA PRO A 162 3.32 12.76 -3.83
C PRO A 162 1.95 12.79 -4.50
N LYS A 163 1.38 13.99 -4.62
CA LYS A 163 0.11 14.16 -5.34
C LYS A 163 0.21 13.39 -6.65
N PRO A 164 -0.77 12.54 -7.00
CA PRO A 164 -0.77 11.88 -8.29
C PRO A 164 -0.59 12.97 -9.35
N ALA A 165 0.40 12.77 -10.22
CA ALA A 165 0.55 13.59 -11.40
C ALA A 165 -0.80 13.59 -12.14
N PRO A 166 -1.24 14.74 -12.69
CA PRO A 166 -2.50 14.79 -13.42
C PRO A 166 -2.51 13.68 -14.47
N ALA A 167 -3.56 12.86 -14.45
CA ALA A 167 -3.76 11.80 -15.42
C ALA A 167 -3.51 12.35 -16.83
N PRO A 168 -2.78 11.61 -17.69
CA PRO A 168 -2.51 12.07 -19.05
C PRO A 168 -3.83 12.43 -19.72
N ALA A 169 -3.85 13.60 -20.35
CA ALA A 169 -5.03 14.10 -21.05
C ALA A 169 -5.55 13.04 -22.03
N PRO A 170 -6.87 12.79 -22.09
CA PRO A 170 -7.43 11.81 -22.99
C PRO A 170 -7.02 12.13 -24.43
N LYS A 171 -6.51 11.10 -25.10
CA LYS A 171 -6.11 11.07 -26.52
C LYS A 171 -7.21 11.71 -27.38
N PRO A 172 -6.89 12.51 -28.42
CA PRO A 172 -7.90 13.01 -29.34
C PRO A 172 -8.63 11.85 -30.02
N GLU A 173 -9.89 11.63 -29.65
CA GLU A 173 -10.77 10.69 -30.35
C GLU A 173 -11.03 11.21 -31.77
N GLN A 174 -10.83 10.34 -32.76
CA GLN A 174 -11.46 10.49 -34.06
C GLN A 174 -12.98 10.67 -33.85
N PRO A 175 -13.67 11.53 -34.63
CA PRO A 175 -15.07 11.81 -34.38
C PRO A 175 -15.92 10.54 -34.55
N ALA A 176 -16.57 10.12 -33.47
CA ALA A 176 -17.55 9.03 -33.48
C ALA A 176 -18.82 9.44 -34.25
N PRO A 177 -19.45 8.51 -35.00
CA PRO A 177 -20.74 8.76 -35.64
C PRO A 177 -21.86 8.98 -34.60
N ALA A 178 -22.84 9.80 -34.96
CA ALA A 178 -23.89 10.29 -34.07
C ALA A 178 -24.68 9.18 -33.32
N PRO A 179 -25.08 9.42 -32.06
CA PRO A 179 -25.73 8.41 -31.21
C PRO A 179 -27.17 8.10 -31.65
N ALA A 180 -27.51 6.81 -31.64
CA ALA A 180 -28.88 6.31 -31.71
C ALA A 180 -29.65 6.59 -30.38
N PRO A 181 -31.00 6.71 -30.42
CA PRO A 181 -31.79 7.09 -29.24
C PRO A 181 -31.75 6.01 -28.13
N LYS A 182 -31.66 6.46 -26.87
CA LYS A 182 -31.62 5.63 -25.65
C LYS A 182 -32.98 4.97 -25.37
N PRO A 183 -33.01 3.76 -24.75
CA PRO A 183 -34.25 3.19 -24.22
C PRO A 183 -34.78 3.98 -23.01
N GLU A 184 -36.11 4.14 -22.91
CA GLU A 184 -36.79 4.67 -21.73
C GLU A 184 -36.64 3.72 -20.52
N LYS A 185 -36.45 4.30 -19.33
CA LYS A 185 -36.41 3.57 -18.06
C LYS A 185 -37.80 3.03 -17.72
N SER A 186 -37.88 1.81 -17.19
CA SER A 186 -39.14 1.22 -16.74
C SER A 186 -39.68 1.93 -15.50
N ALA A 187 -41.00 2.06 -15.41
CA ALA A 187 -41.69 2.77 -14.32
C ALA A 187 -41.34 2.23 -12.91
N ASP A 188 -41.00 0.95 -12.78
CA ASP A 188 -40.56 0.33 -11.52
C ASP A 188 -39.26 0.95 -10.97
N GLN A 189 -38.27 1.24 -11.83
CA GLN A 189 -37.02 1.86 -11.37
C GLN A 189 -37.24 3.29 -10.88
N GLN A 190 -38.20 4.00 -11.47
CA GLN A 190 -38.53 5.35 -11.06
C GLN A 190 -39.27 5.38 -9.72
N ALA A 191 -40.12 4.39 -9.46
CA ALA A 191 -40.84 4.25 -8.19
C ALA A 191 -39.92 3.88 -7.03
N GLU A 192 -38.88 3.06 -7.28
CA GLU A 192 -37.91 2.66 -6.26
C GLU A 192 -37.00 3.83 -5.83
N GLU A 193 -36.55 4.65 -6.80
CA GLU A 193 -35.78 5.87 -6.51
C GLU A 193 -36.62 6.94 -5.77
N ASP A 194 -37.92 7.05 -6.05
CA ASP A 194 -38.81 7.97 -5.32
C ASP A 194 -39.10 7.49 -3.89
N TYR A 195 -39.18 6.17 -3.66
CA TYR A 195 -39.34 5.62 -2.31
C TYR A 195 -38.09 5.85 -1.46
N ALA A 196 -36.90 5.59 -2.01
CA ALA A 196 -35.63 5.88 -1.36
C ALA A 196 -35.51 7.36 -0.98
N ARG A 197 -35.80 8.26 -1.93
CA ARG A 197 -35.74 9.71 -1.72
C ARG A 197 -36.71 10.23 -0.67
N ARG A 198 -37.94 9.71 -0.61
CA ARG A 198 -38.93 10.11 0.42
C ARG A 198 -38.54 9.64 1.83
N SER A 199 -37.94 8.46 1.96
CA SER A 199 -37.52 7.94 3.26
C SER A 199 -36.35 8.72 3.87
N GLU A 200 -35.44 9.22 3.04
CA GLU A 200 -34.29 10.03 3.47
C GLU A 200 -34.74 11.44 3.92
N GLU A 201 -35.72 12.03 3.23
CA GLU A 201 -36.28 13.33 3.59
C GLU A 201 -37.14 13.28 4.86
N GLU A 202 -37.80 12.14 5.14
CA GLU A 202 -38.55 11.92 6.38
C GLU A 202 -37.62 11.74 7.59
N TYR A 203 -36.49 11.02 7.43
CA TYR A 203 -35.48 10.89 8.49
C TYR A 203 -34.86 12.25 8.87
N ASN A 204 -34.61 13.11 7.88
CA ASN A 204 -34.08 14.46 8.11
C ASN A 204 -35.11 15.48 8.61
N ARG A 205 -36.41 15.16 8.59
CA ARG A 205 -37.47 16.01 9.15
C ARG A 205 -37.82 15.70 10.60
N LEU A 206 -37.30 14.61 11.18
CA LEU A 206 -37.52 14.34 12.59
C LEU A 206 -36.90 15.48 13.39
N PRO A 207 -37.70 16.32 14.08
CA PRO A 207 -37.18 17.48 14.77
C PRO A 207 -36.20 16.98 15.82
N GLN A 208 -34.92 17.33 15.66
CA GLN A 208 -33.99 17.33 16.79
C GLN A 208 -34.68 18.14 17.88
N GLN A 209 -35.18 17.44 18.89
CA GLN A 209 -35.82 18.06 20.04
C GLN A 209 -34.78 18.98 20.65
N GLN A 210 -34.93 20.28 20.38
CA GLN A 210 -34.21 21.27 21.16
C GLN A 210 -34.59 21.02 22.62
N PRO A 211 -33.61 20.95 23.53
CA PRO A 211 -33.95 20.87 24.95
C PRO A 211 -34.85 22.06 25.30
N PRO A 212 -35.89 21.87 26.13
CA PRO A 212 -36.79 22.95 26.49
C PRO A 212 -35.98 24.10 27.09
N LYS A 213 -36.19 25.32 26.58
CA LYS A 213 -35.58 26.53 27.14
C LYS A 213 -36.02 26.65 28.60
N ALA A 214 -35.06 26.70 29.51
CA ALA A 214 -35.30 26.98 30.92
C ALA A 214 -36.05 28.32 31.06
N GLU A 215 -37.27 28.25 31.56
CA GLU A 215 -38.06 29.42 31.96
C GLU A 215 -37.37 30.10 33.15
N LYS A 216 -37.08 31.40 33.03
CA LYS A 216 -36.55 32.19 34.15
C LYS A 216 -37.57 32.20 35.29
N PRO A 217 -37.16 32.03 36.56
CA PRO A 217 -38.09 32.14 37.68
C PRO A 217 -38.60 33.58 37.81
N ALA A 218 -39.91 33.71 38.07
CA ALA A 218 -40.57 34.98 38.29
C ALA A 218 -39.98 35.73 39.50
N PRO A 219 -39.90 37.08 39.46
CA PRO A 219 -39.39 37.86 40.58
C PRO A 219 -40.35 37.79 41.77
N ALA A 220 -39.79 37.57 42.96
CA ALA A 220 -40.53 37.49 44.22
C ALA A 220 -41.27 38.80 44.55
N PRO A 221 -42.45 38.72 45.20
CA PRO A 221 -43.18 39.92 45.62
C PRO A 221 -42.41 40.68 46.71
N LYS A 222 -42.41 42.01 46.60
CA LYS A 222 -41.87 42.93 47.62
C LYS A 222 -42.84 43.06 48.81
N PRO A 223 -42.31 43.38 50.01
CA PRO A 223 -43.08 43.47 51.26
C PRO A 223 -44.18 44.54 51.24
#